data_AF-A0A7S4VWK9-F1
#
_entry.id   AF-A0A7S4VWK9-F1
#
_cell.length_a   1.000
_cell.length_b   1.000
_cell.length_c   1.000
_cell.angle_alpha   90.00
_cell.angle_beta   90.00
_cell.angle_gamma   90.00
#
_symmetry.space_group_name_H-M   'P 1'
#
loop_
_entity.id
_entity.type
_entity.pdbx_description
1 polymer ?
#
loop_
_entity_poly.entity_id
_entity_poly.type
_entity_poly.pdbx_seq_one_letter_code
_entity_poly.pdbx_strand_id
1 'polypeptide(L)'
;SSHFGSRAVLAQGIRGTASPTPPPHSPGKLVAMVPAPAFVRLLALAAPASAVNHGYNSSRRWLPRVAVPGATSAEELVAEVDLPEHFDWRNANGRNLVTADWNQHIPEYCGACWIHGTTSALNDRIKIMRGGRFPDVMLGRQVITNCVPAADGGPPPGCEGGDAWMIHRYLTEHKVPDESCMPYQARNMGCTPYTVCRNCYPGEKGCFAVKDWTGYGVSTYGNLSGEVAMMKEIYARGPIACSFATDDKFMFNYSENVEQHEGVYVTDQVFTEDQVDHVMEVAGWGETPSGLKYWVIRNSWGTYWGSAGWLKLRRGVNQMLSESQCDWAVPTFDDLDSVLEGRVLGSYAGLFRTKASEALASQLSAVPKATAEDRSAAPTLAQGAAGEGWSSAPAVALSFAAGAAVALAAARFAGRVKSLWQPPLLG
;
A
#
# COMPACT_ATOMS: atom_id res chain seq x y z
N SER A 1 -38.65 -48.82 -19.76
CA SER A 1 -39.88 -48.22 -19.20
C SER A 1 -39.81 -46.70 -19.38
N SER A 2 -40.52 -46.23 -20.41
CA SER A 2 -41.31 -44.97 -20.54
C SER A 2 -41.41 -44.05 -19.30
N HIS A 3 -41.47 -42.70 -19.34
CA HIS A 3 -41.78 -41.64 -20.34
C HIS A 3 -41.20 -40.29 -19.80
N PHE A 4 -40.63 -39.34 -20.57
CA PHE A 4 -41.20 -38.18 -21.31
C PHE A 4 -42.49 -37.53 -20.72
N GLY A 5 -42.74 -36.21 -20.74
CA GLY A 5 -42.19 -35.12 -21.53
C GLY A 5 -42.71 -33.73 -21.12
N SER A 6 -42.27 -32.74 -21.90
CA SER A 6 -42.39 -31.28 -21.74
C SER A 6 -43.73 -30.66 -22.22
N ARG A 7 -43.98 -29.39 -21.84
CA ARG A 7 -44.47 -28.22 -22.67
C ARG A 7 -44.93 -27.10 -21.71
N ALA A 8 -44.49 -25.83 -21.75
CA ALA A 8 -44.37 -24.79 -22.79
C ALA A 8 -45.56 -23.78 -22.80
N VAL A 9 -45.24 -22.53 -22.41
CA VAL A 9 -45.58 -21.21 -23.00
C VAL A 9 -47.05 -20.84 -23.29
N LEU A 10 -47.52 -19.71 -22.74
CA LEU A 10 -48.10 -18.60 -23.54
C LEU A 10 -48.31 -17.31 -22.72
N ALA A 11 -48.24 -16.20 -23.44
CA ALA A 11 -48.01 -14.84 -23.00
C ALA A 11 -49.26 -13.94 -23.17
N GLN A 12 -49.08 -12.68 -22.75
CA GLN A 12 -49.76 -11.43 -23.17
C GLN A 12 -51.03 -10.98 -22.44
N GLY A 13 -51.04 -9.69 -22.11
CA GLY A 13 -52.25 -8.90 -21.85
C GLY A 13 -52.01 -7.62 -21.05
N ILE A 14 -51.70 -6.52 -21.74
CA ILE A 14 -51.45 -5.17 -21.19
C ILE A 14 -52.79 -4.40 -21.03
N ARG A 15 -52.76 -3.38 -20.15
CA ARG A 15 -53.67 -2.20 -19.98
C ARG A 15 -54.74 -2.40 -18.91
N GLY A 16 -55.02 -1.46 -18.00
CA GLY A 16 -54.56 -0.09 -17.81
C GLY A 16 -55.41 0.58 -16.72
N THR A 17 -54.78 1.47 -15.95
CA THR A 17 -55.33 2.69 -15.33
C THR A 17 -56.75 2.70 -14.73
N ALA A 18 -56.84 2.90 -13.42
CA ALA A 18 -57.40 4.11 -12.79
C ALA A 18 -57.72 3.88 -11.31
N SER A 19 -57.17 4.73 -10.43
CA SER A 19 -57.72 4.96 -9.08
C SER A 19 -59.03 5.74 -9.16
N PRO A 20 -59.89 5.58 -8.16
CA PRO A 20 -60.36 6.78 -7.46
C PRO A 20 -60.33 6.64 -5.93
N THR A 21 -60.17 7.82 -5.33
CA THR A 21 -60.14 8.21 -3.91
C THR A 21 -61.38 7.79 -3.07
N PRO A 22 -61.29 7.84 -1.72
CA PRO A 22 -62.15 7.11 -0.79
C PRO A 22 -63.35 7.93 -0.26
N PRO A 23 -64.32 7.28 0.42
CA PRO A 23 -65.12 7.96 1.44
C PRO A 23 -65.31 7.06 2.71
N PRO A 24 -66.10 7.44 3.74
CA PRO A 24 -65.62 8.03 4.99
C PRO A 24 -65.90 7.17 6.25
N HIS A 25 -65.39 7.65 7.39
CA HIS A 25 -65.53 7.06 8.73
C HIS A 25 -66.99 6.81 9.20
N SER A 26 -67.18 5.72 9.96
CA SER A 26 -68.22 5.53 11.00
C SER A 26 -67.85 4.34 11.92
N PRO A 27 -68.38 4.24 13.16
CA PRO A 27 -67.56 4.06 14.36
C PRO A 27 -67.60 2.68 15.05
N GLY A 28 -66.56 2.40 15.83
CA GLY A 28 -66.63 1.76 17.15
C GLY A 28 -66.88 0.25 17.24
N LYS A 29 -65.82 -0.52 17.51
CA LYS A 29 -65.87 -1.67 18.45
C LYS A 29 -64.58 -1.71 19.26
N LEU A 30 -64.74 -1.63 20.59
CA LEU A 30 -63.68 -1.85 21.58
C LEU A 30 -63.06 -3.24 21.39
N VAL A 31 -61.73 -3.30 21.33
CA VAL A 31 -60.96 -4.53 21.57
C VAL A 31 -60.02 -4.25 22.75
N ALA A 32 -60.12 -5.11 23.75
CA ALA A 32 -59.39 -5.03 25.00
C ALA A 32 -57.87 -5.05 24.79
N MET A 33 -57.17 -4.08 25.39
CA MET A 33 -55.71 -4.05 25.48
C MET A 33 -55.22 -5.08 26.49
N VAL A 34 -54.39 -6.01 26.04
CA VAL A 34 -53.53 -6.85 26.89
C VAL A 34 -52.26 -6.04 27.21
N PRO A 35 -51.79 -5.97 28.47
CA PRO A 35 -50.61 -5.19 28.81
C PRO A 35 -49.33 -5.89 28.32
N ALA A 36 -48.45 -5.12 27.66
CA ALA A 36 -47.11 -5.56 27.29
C ALA A 36 -46.22 -5.71 28.54
N PRO A 37 -45.29 -6.68 28.58
CA PRO A 37 -44.43 -6.87 29.73
C PRO A 37 -43.35 -5.78 29.80
N ALA A 38 -43.15 -5.25 31.00
CA ALA A 38 -42.10 -4.30 31.31
C ALA A 38 -40.72 -4.93 31.12
N PHE A 39 -39.93 -4.41 30.18
CA PHE A 39 -38.51 -4.73 30.08
C PHE A 39 -37.75 -4.03 31.20
N VAL A 40 -37.37 -4.81 32.22
CA VAL A 40 -36.37 -4.40 33.21
C VAL A 40 -35.03 -4.30 32.48
N ARG A 41 -34.52 -3.08 32.28
CA ARG A 41 -33.14 -2.84 31.85
C ARG A 41 -32.22 -3.25 32.99
N LEU A 42 -31.63 -4.44 32.89
CA LEU A 42 -30.43 -4.77 33.65
C LEU A 42 -29.32 -3.82 33.18
N LEU A 43 -28.99 -2.84 34.01
CA LEU A 43 -27.73 -2.11 33.90
C LEU A 43 -26.62 -3.11 34.26
N ALA A 44 -26.09 -3.80 33.25
CA ALA A 44 -24.82 -4.46 33.39
C ALA A 44 -23.79 -3.37 33.69
N LEU A 45 -23.24 -3.39 34.90
CA LEU A 45 -22.02 -2.68 35.24
C LEU A 45 -20.94 -3.22 34.31
N ALA A 46 -20.70 -2.53 33.19
CA ALA A 46 -19.53 -2.74 32.38
C ALA A 46 -18.33 -2.47 33.29
N ALA A 47 -17.54 -3.52 33.52
CA ALA A 47 -16.18 -3.32 34.00
C ALA A 47 -15.50 -2.29 33.07
N PRO A 48 -14.65 -1.39 33.59
CA PRO A 48 -13.93 -0.46 32.74
C PRO A 48 -13.23 -1.30 31.67
N ALA A 49 -13.50 -1.00 30.39
CA ALA A 49 -12.80 -1.60 29.28
C ALA A 49 -11.31 -1.45 29.60
N SER A 50 -10.59 -2.56 29.73
CA SER A 50 -9.14 -2.50 29.74
C SER A 50 -8.74 -1.74 28.48
N ALA A 51 -7.84 -0.75 28.61
CA ALA A 51 -7.32 0.02 27.49
C ALA A 51 -7.19 -0.86 26.24
N VAL A 52 -7.93 -0.52 25.18
CA VAL A 52 -7.96 -1.31 23.96
C VAL A 52 -6.58 -1.17 23.34
N ASN A 53 -5.69 -2.13 23.59
CA ASN A 53 -4.39 -2.13 22.95
C ASN A 53 -4.60 -2.33 21.44
N HIS A 54 -4.28 -1.31 20.65
CA HIS A 54 -4.46 -1.28 19.19
C HIS A 54 -3.44 -2.13 18.41
N GLY A 55 -2.71 -3.00 19.10
CA GLY A 55 -1.74 -3.91 18.51
C GLY A 55 -0.30 -3.46 18.67
N TYR A 56 0.01 -2.65 19.67
CA TYR A 56 1.40 -2.36 20.04
C TYR A 56 1.82 -3.23 21.23
N ASN A 57 2.96 -3.88 21.10
CA ASN A 57 3.60 -4.57 22.22
C ASN A 57 5.00 -4.00 22.41
N SER A 58 5.18 -3.27 23.52
CA SER A 58 6.40 -2.50 23.77
C SER A 58 7.64 -3.38 23.75
N SER A 59 8.53 -3.09 22.80
CA SER A 59 9.85 -3.71 22.75
C SER A 59 10.91 -2.92 23.53
N ARG A 60 10.52 -1.85 24.25
CA ARG A 60 11.45 -0.91 24.92
C ARG A 60 12.40 -1.57 25.90
N ARG A 61 12.01 -2.68 26.54
CA ARG A 61 12.89 -3.45 27.44
C ARG A 61 14.16 -3.97 26.76
N TRP A 62 14.19 -3.95 25.42
CA TRP A 62 15.32 -4.38 24.59
C TRP A 62 16.12 -3.20 24.01
N LEU A 63 15.93 -1.99 24.53
CA LEU A 63 16.75 -0.80 24.24
C LEU A 63 18.00 -0.77 25.16
N PRO A 64 19.10 -0.10 24.76
CA PRO A 64 19.31 0.56 23.48
C PRO A 64 19.54 -0.44 22.36
N ARG A 65 18.90 -0.21 21.21
CA ARG A 65 19.19 -0.93 19.97
C ARG A 65 20.36 -0.21 19.30
N VAL A 66 21.54 -0.83 19.34
CA VAL A 66 22.71 -0.26 18.66
C VAL A 66 22.43 -0.28 17.17
N ALA A 67 22.41 0.89 16.52
CA ALA A 67 22.35 0.98 15.06
C ALA A 67 23.46 0.09 14.47
N VAL A 68 23.17 -0.60 13.36
CA VAL A 68 24.17 -1.49 12.76
C VAL A 68 25.45 -0.68 12.51
N PRO A 69 26.62 -1.11 13.04
CA PRO A 69 27.85 -0.32 12.96
C PRO A 69 28.18 0.09 11.52
N GLY A 70 28.47 1.38 11.32
CA GLY A 70 28.89 1.93 10.03
C GLY A 70 27.81 2.67 9.22
N ALA A 71 26.57 2.79 9.71
CA ALA A 71 25.57 3.63 9.07
C ALA A 71 25.82 5.13 9.31
N THR A 72 25.88 5.93 8.24
CA THR A 72 25.94 7.39 8.32
C THR A 72 24.69 7.93 9.02
N SER A 73 24.88 8.77 10.04
CA SER A 73 23.76 9.36 10.79
C SER A 73 22.95 10.31 9.91
N ALA A 74 21.66 10.49 10.19
CA ALA A 74 20.86 11.49 9.48
C ALA A 74 21.40 12.91 9.72
N GLU A 75 21.91 13.18 10.92
CA GLU A 75 22.62 14.42 11.27
C GLU A 75 23.72 14.73 10.26
N GLU A 76 24.57 13.76 9.96
CA GLU A 76 25.67 13.90 9.01
C GLU A 76 25.18 14.04 7.57
N LEU A 77 24.13 13.31 7.17
CA LEU A 77 23.57 13.40 5.82
C LEU A 77 22.96 14.78 5.48
N VAL A 78 22.51 15.52 6.49
CA VAL A 78 21.85 16.83 6.32
C VAL A 78 22.58 17.95 7.06
N ALA A 79 23.84 17.75 7.44
CA ALA A 79 24.61 18.71 8.24
C ALA A 79 24.70 20.10 7.59
N GLU A 80 24.74 20.14 6.26
CA GLU A 80 24.84 21.36 5.45
C GLU A 80 23.48 21.85 4.92
N VAL A 81 22.36 21.31 5.42
CA VAL A 81 21.01 21.62 4.95
C VAL A 81 20.20 22.29 6.05
N ASP A 82 19.75 23.51 5.78
CA ASP A 82 18.67 24.14 6.55
C ASP A 82 17.35 23.44 6.23
N LEU A 83 16.80 22.73 7.22
CA LEU A 83 15.54 22.03 7.03
C LEU A 83 14.41 23.03 6.73
N PRO A 84 13.55 22.75 5.73
CA PRO A 84 12.47 23.64 5.38
C PRO A 84 11.42 23.71 6.49
N GLU A 85 10.70 24.82 6.57
CA GLU A 85 9.58 25.00 7.50
C GLU A 85 8.44 23.99 7.24
N HIS A 86 8.23 23.64 5.97
CA HIS A 86 7.25 22.64 5.53
C HIS A 86 7.91 21.57 4.67
N PHE A 87 7.58 20.32 4.95
CA PHE A 87 8.03 19.19 4.16
C PHE A 87 7.01 18.06 4.19
N ASP A 88 6.71 17.47 3.04
CA ASP A 88 5.71 16.43 2.92
C ASP A 88 6.06 15.49 1.76
N TRP A 89 6.38 14.23 2.04
CA TRP A 89 6.70 13.24 1.00
C TRP A 89 5.54 12.94 0.05
N ARG A 90 4.30 13.30 0.42
CA ARG A 90 3.14 13.25 -0.49
C ARG A 90 3.23 14.28 -1.61
N ASN A 91 4.07 15.31 -1.44
CA ASN A 91 4.30 16.38 -2.40
C ASN A 91 5.75 16.89 -2.32
N ALA A 92 6.72 16.02 -2.56
CA ALA A 92 8.11 16.39 -2.69
C ALA A 92 8.36 16.98 -4.08
N ASN A 93 8.47 18.31 -4.18
CA ASN A 93 8.69 19.04 -5.43
C ASN A 93 7.63 18.72 -6.52
N GLY A 94 6.36 18.69 -6.15
CA GLY A 94 5.25 18.38 -7.08
C GLY A 94 5.04 16.89 -7.35
N ARG A 95 5.80 16.01 -6.68
CA ARG A 95 5.73 14.56 -6.87
C ARG A 95 5.28 13.87 -5.59
N ASN A 96 4.33 12.94 -5.73
CA ASN A 96 3.96 12.03 -4.66
C ASN A 96 4.96 10.86 -4.61
N LEU A 97 5.69 10.74 -3.49
CA LEU A 97 6.66 9.69 -3.25
C LEU A 97 6.25 8.74 -2.10
N VAL A 98 4.98 8.79 -1.70
CA VAL A 98 4.40 7.83 -0.78
C VAL A 98 3.50 6.82 -1.52
N THR A 99 3.31 5.63 -0.94
CA THR A 99 2.52 4.53 -1.49
C THR A 99 1.04 4.55 -1.06
N ALA A 100 0.28 3.50 -1.34
CA ALA A 100 -1.15 3.45 -1.03
C ALA A 100 -1.43 3.37 0.48
N ASP A 101 -2.58 3.93 0.90
CA ASP A 101 -3.08 3.84 2.28
C ASP A 101 -3.75 2.47 2.56
N TRP A 102 -3.79 2.07 3.84
CA TRP A 102 -4.24 0.74 4.25
C TRP A 102 -5.24 0.76 5.40
N ASN A 103 -5.98 -0.34 5.54
CA ASN A 103 -6.84 -0.61 6.69
C ASN A 103 -6.48 -1.96 7.32
N GLN A 104 -5.94 -1.93 8.54
CA GLN A 104 -5.56 -3.13 9.28
C GLN A 104 -6.75 -3.90 9.86
N HIS A 105 -7.91 -3.26 10.01
CA HIS A 105 -9.08 -3.78 10.73
C HIS A 105 -10.03 -4.63 9.87
N ILE A 106 -9.66 -4.92 8.61
CA ILE A 106 -10.47 -5.71 7.69
C ILE A 106 -9.64 -6.80 7.01
N PRO A 107 -10.22 -7.98 6.70
CA PRO A 107 -11.64 -8.34 6.83
C PRO A 107 -12.14 -8.58 8.26
N GLU A 108 -11.22 -8.72 9.22
CA GLU A 108 -11.51 -8.83 10.65
C GLU A 108 -10.55 -7.96 11.46
N TYR A 109 -10.85 -7.73 12.74
CA TYR A 109 -9.99 -6.90 13.59
C TYR A 109 -8.64 -7.60 13.83
N CYS A 110 -7.57 -6.88 13.55
CA CYS A 110 -6.20 -7.30 13.80
C CYS A 110 -5.39 -6.10 14.32
N GLY A 111 -4.75 -6.28 15.48
CA GLY A 111 -3.82 -5.31 16.06
C GLY A 111 -2.48 -5.32 15.32
N ALA A 112 -2.49 -4.93 14.04
CA ALA A 112 -1.33 -4.96 13.16
C ALA A 112 -0.75 -3.57 12.85
N CYS A 113 -0.99 -2.56 13.69
CA CYS A 113 -0.47 -1.21 13.47
C CYS A 113 1.05 -1.18 13.34
N TRP A 114 1.75 -1.97 14.17
CA TRP A 114 3.20 -2.16 14.09
C TRP A 114 3.67 -2.70 12.74
N ILE A 115 2.86 -3.52 12.06
CA ILE A 115 3.13 -4.02 10.71
C ILE A 115 2.84 -2.92 9.69
N HIS A 116 1.67 -2.31 9.77
CA HIS A 116 1.21 -1.34 8.77
C HIS A 116 2.03 -0.04 8.80
N GLY A 117 2.31 0.55 9.96
CA GLY A 117 3.13 1.77 10.07
C GLY A 117 4.55 1.53 9.56
N THR A 118 5.16 0.41 9.97
CA THR A 118 6.55 0.07 9.57
C THR A 118 6.67 -0.27 8.10
N THR A 119 5.77 -1.09 7.56
CA THR A 119 5.79 -1.43 6.13
C THR A 119 5.47 -0.23 5.24
N SER A 120 4.59 0.68 5.67
CA SER A 120 4.30 1.88 4.89
C SER A 120 5.53 2.79 4.80
N ALA A 121 6.24 3.00 5.92
CA ALA A 121 7.53 3.71 5.93
C ALA A 121 8.57 3.04 5.00
N LEU A 122 8.71 1.70 5.07
CA LEU A 122 9.65 0.96 4.20
C LEU A 122 9.28 1.05 2.71
N ASN A 123 8.00 0.88 2.37
CA ASN A 123 7.50 0.98 0.99
C ASN A 123 7.79 2.36 0.39
N ASP A 124 7.56 3.40 1.18
CA ASP A 124 7.78 4.79 0.76
C ASP A 124 9.27 5.08 0.60
N ARG A 125 10.11 4.59 1.51
CA ARG A 125 11.57 4.65 1.35
C ARG A 125 12.03 3.95 0.07
N ILE A 126 11.48 2.78 -0.27
CA ILE A 126 11.78 2.10 -1.55
C ILE A 126 11.37 2.98 -2.73
N LYS A 127 10.16 3.58 -2.69
CA LYS A 127 9.68 4.48 -3.74
C LYS A 127 10.58 5.71 -3.90
N ILE A 128 11.03 6.30 -2.81
CA ILE A 128 11.98 7.44 -2.78
C ILE A 128 13.32 7.03 -3.38
N MET A 129 13.92 5.92 -2.92
CA MET A 129 15.20 5.39 -3.43
C MET A 129 15.15 5.08 -4.92
N ARG A 130 13.99 4.62 -5.43
CA ARG A 130 13.79 4.34 -6.85
C ARG A 130 13.39 5.58 -7.65
N GLY A 131 13.41 6.77 -7.06
CA GLY A 131 13.05 8.03 -7.69
C GLY A 131 11.61 8.04 -8.22
N GLY A 132 10.70 7.30 -7.59
CA GLY A 132 9.29 7.17 -7.99
C GLY A 132 9.07 6.37 -9.27
N ARG A 133 10.00 5.49 -9.68
CA ARG A 133 9.84 4.61 -10.84
C ARG A 133 8.84 3.48 -10.55
N PHE A 134 8.11 3.05 -11.58
CA PHE A 134 7.26 1.86 -11.52
C PHE A 134 8.07 0.59 -11.16
N PRO A 135 7.50 -0.37 -10.41
CA PRO A 135 6.23 -0.29 -9.68
C PRO A 135 6.40 0.36 -8.31
N ASP A 136 5.29 0.82 -7.73
CA ASP A 136 5.23 0.99 -6.27
C ASP A 136 5.36 -0.41 -5.65
N VAL A 137 6.32 -0.56 -4.74
CA VAL A 137 6.58 -1.83 -4.04
C VAL A 137 5.76 -1.85 -2.75
N MET A 138 5.00 -2.92 -2.55
CA MET A 138 4.24 -3.12 -1.32
C MET A 138 4.75 -4.38 -0.63
N LEU A 139 5.48 -4.25 0.48
CA LEU A 139 5.94 -5.42 1.25
C LEU A 139 4.76 -6.27 1.74
N GLY A 140 4.90 -7.60 1.67
CA GLY A 140 3.89 -8.56 2.09
C GLY A 140 3.55 -8.49 3.57
N ARG A 141 2.50 -7.74 3.91
CA ARG A 141 2.07 -7.49 5.30
C ARG A 141 1.67 -8.77 5.99
N GLN A 142 0.91 -9.64 5.30
CA GLN A 142 0.52 -10.93 5.85
C GLN A 142 1.73 -11.82 6.11
N VAL A 143 2.77 -11.75 5.27
CA VAL A 143 3.99 -12.53 5.48
C VAL A 143 4.70 -12.06 6.75
N ILE A 144 4.76 -10.75 6.97
CA ILE A 144 5.28 -10.17 8.21
C ILE A 144 4.45 -10.60 9.42
N THR A 145 3.11 -10.55 9.33
CA THR A 145 2.20 -11.09 10.37
C THR A 145 2.50 -12.55 10.69
N ASN A 146 2.78 -13.36 9.68
CA ASN A 146 2.97 -14.79 9.82
C ASN A 146 4.36 -15.18 10.34
N CYS A 147 5.39 -14.36 10.09
CA CYS A 147 6.79 -14.81 10.17
C CYS A 147 7.70 -13.99 11.08
N VAL A 148 7.40 -12.73 11.40
CA VAL A 148 8.25 -11.94 12.30
C VAL A 148 8.07 -12.44 13.73
N PRO A 149 9.12 -13.00 14.37
CA PRO A 149 9.00 -13.59 15.70
C PRO A 149 8.80 -12.51 16.77
N ALA A 150 8.29 -12.93 17.94
CA ALA A 150 8.23 -12.07 19.11
C ALA A 150 9.64 -11.61 19.54
N ALA A 151 9.72 -10.51 20.30
CA ALA A 151 11.00 -9.92 20.67
C ALA A 151 11.91 -10.84 21.54
N ASP A 152 11.31 -11.81 22.24
CA ASP A 152 12.00 -12.86 23.00
C ASP A 152 12.34 -14.10 22.16
N GLY A 153 12.14 -14.06 20.84
CA GLY A 153 12.32 -15.19 19.94
C GLY A 153 11.15 -16.18 19.94
N GLY A 154 10.05 -15.86 20.62
CA GLY A 154 8.82 -16.63 20.62
C GLY A 154 8.08 -16.63 19.27
N PRO A 155 6.91 -17.28 19.19
CA PRO A 155 6.12 -17.32 17.97
C PRO A 155 5.74 -15.91 17.50
N PRO A 156 5.48 -15.71 16.20
CA PRO A 156 5.04 -14.42 15.67
C PRO A 156 3.79 -13.91 16.40
N PRO A 157 3.82 -12.69 16.96
CA PRO A 157 2.69 -12.14 17.70
C PRO A 157 1.63 -11.56 16.77
N GLY A 158 1.87 -11.48 15.46
CA GLY A 158 0.88 -11.10 14.43
C GLY A 158 -0.11 -10.00 14.87
N CYS A 159 -1.38 -10.39 15.06
CA CYS A 159 -2.48 -9.50 15.42
C CYS A 159 -2.55 -9.12 16.91
N GLU A 160 -1.77 -9.77 17.78
CA GLU A 160 -1.64 -9.45 19.21
C GLU A 160 -0.61 -8.35 19.48
N GLY A 161 0.04 -7.88 18.42
CA GLY A 161 0.84 -6.66 18.44
C GLY A 161 2.34 -6.85 18.59
N GLY A 162 3.07 -5.81 18.22
CA GLY A 162 4.51 -5.83 18.13
C GLY A 162 5.09 -4.42 18.03
N ASP A 163 6.29 -4.33 17.47
CA ASP A 163 7.06 -3.09 17.39
C ASP A 163 7.85 -3.03 16.07
N ALA A 164 8.04 -1.83 15.53
CA ALA A 164 8.74 -1.60 14.27
C ALA A 164 10.13 -2.24 14.22
N TRP A 165 10.86 -2.22 15.34
CA TRP A 165 12.19 -2.81 15.42
C TRP A 165 12.21 -4.30 15.10
N MET A 166 11.17 -5.05 15.49
CA MET A 166 11.12 -6.49 15.30
C MET A 166 11.12 -6.83 13.82
N ILE A 167 10.39 -6.02 13.03
CA ILE A 167 10.34 -6.12 11.58
C ILE A 167 11.70 -5.73 10.98
N HIS A 168 12.24 -4.57 11.38
CA HIS A 168 13.54 -4.12 10.87
C HIS A 168 14.65 -5.14 11.11
N ARG A 169 14.76 -5.69 12.32
CA ARG A 169 15.71 -6.75 12.66
C ARG A 169 15.51 -7.98 11.80
N TYR A 170 14.28 -8.48 11.73
CA TYR A 170 13.96 -9.66 10.94
C TYR A 170 14.39 -9.49 9.47
N LEU A 171 14.14 -8.30 8.91
CA LEU A 171 14.44 -7.96 7.52
C LEU A 171 15.94 -7.80 7.21
N THR A 172 16.82 -7.79 8.21
CA THR A 172 18.27 -7.84 7.97
C THR A 172 18.79 -9.23 7.62
N GLU A 173 18.09 -10.26 8.08
CA GLU A 173 18.50 -11.67 7.88
C GLU A 173 17.55 -12.39 6.91
N HIS A 174 16.32 -11.90 6.76
CA HIS A 174 15.28 -12.52 5.96
C HIS A 174 14.69 -11.52 4.98
N LYS A 175 14.37 -11.97 3.77
CA LYS A 175 13.61 -11.17 2.80
C LYS A 175 12.13 -11.51 2.86
N VAL A 176 11.29 -10.53 2.58
CA VAL A 176 9.86 -10.74 2.38
C VAL A 176 9.50 -10.47 0.92
N PRO A 177 8.47 -11.14 0.36
CA PRO A 177 8.00 -10.85 -0.98
C PRO A 177 7.13 -9.59 -1.02
N ASP A 178 6.70 -9.25 -2.24
CA ASP A 178 5.63 -8.28 -2.48
C ASP A 178 4.27 -8.79 -1.95
N GLU A 179 3.35 -7.88 -1.65
CA GLU A 179 1.99 -8.12 -1.17
C GLU A 179 1.19 -9.07 -2.07
N SER A 180 1.48 -9.10 -3.37
CA SER A 180 0.87 -10.03 -4.31
C SER A 180 1.15 -11.51 -4.00
N CYS A 181 2.21 -11.84 -3.25
CA CYS A 181 2.52 -13.22 -2.86
C CYS A 181 1.57 -13.79 -1.81
N MET A 182 1.13 -12.95 -0.87
CA MET A 182 0.20 -13.32 0.19
C MET A 182 -0.57 -12.07 0.65
N PRO A 183 -1.72 -11.76 0.02
CA PRO A 183 -2.51 -10.61 0.39
C PRO A 183 -2.96 -10.66 1.86
N TYR A 184 -2.98 -9.48 2.49
CA TYR A 184 -3.42 -9.26 3.86
C TYR A 184 -4.79 -9.86 4.14
N GLN A 185 -4.87 -10.62 5.22
CA GLN A 185 -6.06 -11.35 5.68
C GLN A 185 -6.43 -11.01 7.13
N ALA A 186 -5.70 -10.10 7.79
CA ALA A 186 -5.98 -9.64 9.14
C ALA A 186 -6.10 -10.75 10.19
N ARG A 187 -5.26 -11.78 10.09
CA ARG A 187 -5.28 -12.92 11.02
C ARG A 187 -3.92 -13.58 11.17
N ASN A 188 -3.73 -14.28 12.28
CA ASN A 188 -2.54 -15.08 12.50
C ASN A 188 -2.58 -16.35 11.65
N MET A 189 -1.48 -16.65 10.98
CA MET A 189 -1.24 -17.90 10.30
C MET A 189 0.19 -18.37 10.57
N GLY A 190 0.48 -19.66 10.42
CA GLY A 190 1.85 -20.15 10.57
C GLY A 190 2.77 -19.65 9.44
N CYS A 191 4.06 -19.47 9.73
CA CYS A 191 5.08 -19.18 8.72
C CYS A 191 5.49 -20.48 7.99
N THR A 192 5.03 -20.64 6.75
CA THR A 192 5.33 -21.79 5.89
C THR A 192 5.62 -21.28 4.48
N PRO A 193 6.29 -22.05 3.60
CA PRO A 193 6.46 -21.63 2.21
C PRO A 193 5.14 -21.24 1.52
N TYR A 194 4.05 -21.92 1.85
CA TYR A 194 2.71 -21.64 1.33
C TYR A 194 2.10 -20.33 1.83
N THR A 195 2.49 -19.86 3.02
CA THR A 195 1.99 -18.62 3.63
C THR A 195 2.98 -17.46 3.50
N VAL A 196 4.13 -17.70 2.87
CA VAL A 196 5.10 -16.68 2.42
C VAL A 196 4.74 -16.23 0.99
N CYS A 197 4.60 -17.18 0.06
CA CYS A 197 4.14 -16.84 -1.30
C CYS A 197 3.36 -18.01 -1.88
N ARG A 198 2.13 -17.74 -2.36
CA ARG A 198 1.28 -18.77 -2.97
C ARG A 198 0.55 -18.28 -4.20
N ASN A 199 0.16 -19.24 -5.01
CA ASN A 199 -0.80 -19.05 -6.09
C ASN A 199 -1.79 -20.23 -6.11
N CYS A 200 -2.94 -20.02 -6.75
CA CYS A 200 -3.99 -21.02 -6.87
C CYS A 200 -4.31 -21.25 -8.34
N TYR A 201 -4.50 -22.51 -8.73
CA TYR A 201 -4.95 -22.84 -10.08
C TYR A 201 -6.38 -22.33 -10.32
N PRO A 202 -6.80 -22.06 -11.57
CA PRO A 202 -8.19 -21.74 -11.85
C PRO A 202 -9.07 -22.97 -11.60
N GLY A 203 -10.22 -22.76 -10.95
CA GLY A 203 -11.13 -23.82 -10.52
C GLY A 203 -10.64 -24.55 -9.25
N GLU A 204 -11.21 -25.72 -8.98
CA GLU A 204 -10.99 -26.47 -7.72
C GLU A 204 -9.72 -27.34 -7.74
N LYS A 205 -8.65 -26.88 -8.40
CA LYS A 205 -7.39 -27.63 -8.55
C LYS A 205 -6.40 -27.39 -7.42
N GLY A 206 -6.79 -26.61 -6.42
CA GLY A 206 -5.98 -26.29 -5.25
C GLY A 206 -4.93 -25.20 -5.51
N CYS A 207 -4.11 -24.99 -4.49
CA CYS A 207 -3.09 -23.95 -4.44
C CYS A 207 -1.73 -24.53 -4.12
N PHE A 208 -0.68 -23.78 -4.42
CA PHE A 208 0.72 -24.20 -4.25
C PHE A 208 1.59 -23.04 -3.80
N ALA A 209 2.70 -23.37 -3.13
CA ALA A 209 3.72 -22.40 -2.76
C ALA A 209 4.53 -21.97 -3.98
N VAL A 210 4.79 -20.68 -4.14
CA VAL A 210 5.69 -20.12 -5.15
C VAL A 210 7.09 -20.07 -4.55
N LYS A 211 8.07 -20.62 -5.26
CA LYS A 211 9.45 -20.77 -4.77
C LYS A 211 10.32 -19.55 -5.05
N ASP A 212 10.12 -18.92 -6.20
CA ASP A 212 10.94 -17.81 -6.68
C ASP A 212 10.10 -16.52 -6.72
N TRP A 213 10.56 -15.51 -6.00
CA TRP A 213 9.94 -14.18 -5.89
C TRP A 213 11.03 -13.13 -5.65
N THR A 214 10.75 -11.87 -5.97
CA THR A 214 11.63 -10.74 -5.64
C THR A 214 11.56 -10.48 -4.15
N GLY A 215 12.68 -10.53 -3.45
CA GLY A 215 12.75 -10.27 -2.02
C GLY A 215 13.16 -8.85 -1.65
N TYR A 216 12.54 -8.35 -0.58
CA TYR A 216 12.78 -7.05 0.02
C TYR A 216 13.27 -7.25 1.46
N GLY A 217 14.31 -6.50 1.85
CA GLY A 217 14.94 -6.59 3.17
C GLY A 217 15.42 -5.22 3.66
N VAL A 218 16.34 -5.21 4.62
CA VAL A 218 16.91 -4.00 5.22
C VAL A 218 18.42 -4.19 5.38
N SER A 219 19.22 -3.19 5.02
CA SER A 219 20.68 -3.23 5.23
C SER A 219 21.07 -2.76 6.62
N THR A 220 20.41 -1.72 7.12
CA THR A 220 20.64 -1.13 8.43
C THR A 220 19.38 -0.47 8.96
N TYR A 221 19.28 -0.35 10.27
CA TYR A 221 18.16 0.27 10.98
C TYR A 221 18.65 0.87 12.29
N GLY A 222 17.82 1.73 12.87
CA GLY A 222 18.09 2.35 14.16
C GLY A 222 16.84 2.98 14.75
N ASN A 223 17.01 3.54 15.95
CA ASN A 223 15.98 4.30 16.64
C ASN A 223 16.39 5.77 16.79
N LEU A 224 15.42 6.64 16.98
CA LEU A 224 15.61 8.05 17.27
C LEU A 224 14.43 8.60 18.09
N SER A 225 14.64 9.76 18.68
CA SER A 225 13.63 10.51 19.43
C SER A 225 13.92 12.00 19.34
N GLY A 226 12.90 12.81 19.62
CA GLY A 226 12.97 14.26 19.59
C GLY A 226 12.72 14.85 18.20
N GLU A 227 12.09 16.01 18.21
CA GLU A 227 11.63 16.73 17.02
C GLU A 227 12.71 16.87 15.94
N VAL A 228 13.88 17.43 16.30
CA VAL A 228 14.94 17.73 15.33
C VAL A 228 15.50 16.46 14.69
N ALA A 229 15.71 15.39 15.48
CA ALA A 229 16.24 14.14 14.96
C ALA A 229 15.26 13.46 13.99
N MET A 230 13.96 13.53 14.30
CA MET A 230 12.90 13.03 13.42
C MET A 230 12.88 13.80 12.09
N MET A 231 12.90 15.14 12.13
CA MET A 231 12.90 15.95 10.91
C MET A 231 14.11 15.63 10.02
N LYS A 232 15.30 15.50 10.63
CA LYS A 232 16.54 15.16 9.91
C LYS A 232 16.45 13.79 9.24
N GLU A 233 15.99 12.76 9.95
CA GLU A 233 15.81 11.43 9.37
C GLU A 233 14.78 11.42 8.22
N ILE A 234 13.63 12.06 8.45
CA ILE A 234 12.55 12.12 7.45
C ILE A 234 13.04 12.81 6.18
N TYR A 235 13.77 13.92 6.31
CA TYR A 235 14.32 14.65 5.18
C TYR A 235 15.40 13.85 4.45
N ALA A 236 16.33 13.26 5.20
CA ALA A 236 17.49 12.57 4.65
C ALA A 236 17.12 11.31 3.87
N ARG A 237 16.18 10.52 4.41
CA ARG A 237 15.98 9.13 3.97
C ARG A 237 14.54 8.70 3.77
N GLY A 238 13.56 9.55 4.07
CA GLY A 238 12.15 9.18 3.91
C GLY A 238 11.42 8.93 5.23
N PRO A 239 10.11 8.60 5.17
CA PRO A 239 9.27 8.44 6.34
C PRO A 239 9.79 7.45 7.39
N ILE A 240 9.38 7.63 8.65
CA ILE A 240 9.77 6.81 9.81
C ILE A 240 8.55 6.20 10.49
N ALA A 241 8.74 5.10 11.22
CA ALA A 241 7.68 4.52 12.04
C ALA A 241 7.82 4.99 13.49
N CYS A 242 6.77 5.56 14.08
CA CYS A 242 6.79 6.06 15.45
C CYS A 242 5.68 5.42 16.28
N SER A 243 5.91 5.30 17.58
CA SER A 243 4.93 4.81 18.54
C SER A 243 4.13 5.97 19.14
N PHE A 244 2.84 5.72 19.41
CA PHE A 244 1.90 6.71 19.91
C PHE A 244 1.06 6.11 21.04
N ALA A 245 0.68 6.94 22.00
CA ALA A 245 -0.37 6.64 22.97
C ALA A 245 -1.68 7.28 22.51
N THR A 246 -2.66 6.45 22.17
CA THR A 246 -3.96 6.90 21.66
C THR A 246 -5.06 6.78 22.71
N ASP A 247 -6.14 7.56 22.54
CA ASP A 247 -7.31 7.51 23.41
C ASP A 247 -8.61 7.55 22.59
N ASP A 248 -9.74 7.34 23.26
CA ASP A 248 -11.06 7.37 22.64
C ASP A 248 -11.36 8.69 21.92
N LYS A 249 -10.84 9.82 22.43
CA LYS A 249 -11.04 11.12 21.79
C LYS A 249 -10.30 11.20 20.47
N PHE A 250 -9.07 10.69 20.40
CA PHE A 250 -8.33 10.57 19.16
C PHE A 250 -9.05 9.67 18.16
N MET A 251 -9.63 8.56 18.61
CA MET A 251 -10.32 7.62 17.71
C MET A 251 -11.64 8.18 17.17
N PHE A 252 -12.51 8.63 18.07
CA PHE A 252 -13.92 8.89 17.77
C PHE A 252 -14.23 10.38 17.56
N ASN A 253 -13.43 11.29 18.09
CA ASN A 253 -13.64 12.75 18.02
C ASN A 253 -12.55 13.49 17.22
N TYR A 254 -11.74 12.76 16.43
CA TYR A 254 -10.68 13.38 15.60
C TYR A 254 -11.21 14.54 14.75
N SER A 255 -12.29 14.31 13.99
CA SER A 255 -12.81 15.30 13.04
C SER A 255 -13.26 16.59 13.71
N GLU A 256 -14.02 16.49 14.80
CA GLU A 256 -14.46 17.64 15.59
C GLU A 256 -13.29 18.40 16.18
N ASN A 257 -12.25 17.68 16.63
CA ASN A 257 -11.05 18.28 17.19
C ASN A 257 -10.31 19.12 16.13
N VAL A 258 -10.03 18.54 14.96
CA VAL A 258 -9.19 19.22 13.95
C VAL A 258 -9.89 20.41 13.29
N GLU A 259 -11.23 20.43 13.24
CA GLU A 259 -12.00 21.59 12.77
C GLU A 259 -11.74 22.85 13.59
N GLN A 260 -11.44 22.70 14.87
CA GLN A 260 -11.19 23.82 15.80
C GLN A 260 -9.73 24.27 15.81
N HIS A 261 -8.82 23.54 15.14
CA HIS A 261 -7.38 23.69 15.27
C HIS A 261 -6.67 23.70 13.90
N GLU A 262 -7.28 24.34 12.89
CA GLU A 262 -6.71 24.51 11.55
C GLU A 262 -6.26 23.19 10.90
N GLY A 263 -6.99 22.10 11.18
CA GLY A 263 -6.71 20.77 10.66
C GLY A 263 -5.65 19.98 11.44
N VAL A 264 -5.17 20.48 12.58
CA VAL A 264 -4.16 19.83 13.44
C VAL A 264 -4.82 19.26 14.69
N TYR A 265 -4.56 18.00 15.01
CA TYR A 265 -5.07 17.40 16.23
C TYR A 265 -4.31 17.91 17.46
N VAL A 266 -5.04 18.45 18.43
CA VAL A 266 -4.52 19.02 19.68
C VAL A 266 -5.25 18.41 20.88
N THR A 267 -4.51 17.95 21.88
CA THR A 267 -5.05 17.45 23.14
C THR A 267 -4.16 17.87 24.30
N ASP A 268 -4.79 18.14 25.45
CA ASP A 268 -4.11 18.38 26.73
C ASP A 268 -3.89 17.07 27.51
N GLN A 269 -4.28 15.93 26.94
CA GLN A 269 -4.08 14.63 27.57
C GLN A 269 -2.57 14.32 27.69
N VAL A 270 -2.14 14.08 28.92
CA VAL A 270 -0.78 13.61 29.22
C VAL A 270 -0.79 12.09 29.30
N PHE A 271 0.14 11.46 28.60
CA PHE A 271 0.30 10.01 28.57
C PHE A 271 1.63 9.59 29.22
N THR A 272 1.63 8.40 29.79
CA THR A 272 2.83 7.72 30.26
C THR A 272 3.26 6.63 29.28
N GLU A 273 4.52 6.20 29.34
CA GLU A 273 5.10 5.29 28.33
C GLU A 273 4.43 3.91 28.28
N ASP A 274 3.80 3.48 29.38
CA ASP A 274 3.01 2.26 29.48
C ASP A 274 1.64 2.35 28.78
N GLN A 275 1.23 3.56 28.36
CA GLN A 275 -0.01 3.79 27.60
C GLN A 275 0.22 3.85 26.09
N VAL A 276 1.45 3.69 25.62
CA VAL A 276 1.73 3.56 24.18
C VAL A 276 1.05 2.30 23.66
N ASP A 277 0.23 2.44 22.63
CA ASP A 277 -0.65 1.39 22.12
C ASP A 277 -0.78 1.33 20.59
N HIS A 278 -0.16 2.28 19.86
CA HIS A 278 -0.29 2.38 18.41
C HIS A 278 1.05 2.70 17.72
N VAL A 279 1.18 2.31 16.45
CA VAL A 279 2.34 2.62 15.60
C VAL A 279 1.85 3.19 14.28
N MET A 280 2.37 4.35 13.89
CA MET A 280 2.03 5.04 12.65
C MET A 280 3.30 5.53 11.94
N GLU A 281 3.15 5.90 10.67
CA GLU A 281 4.24 6.45 9.88
C GLU A 281 4.22 7.98 9.92
N VAL A 282 5.36 8.61 10.18
CA VAL A 282 5.55 10.06 10.08
C VAL A 282 6.31 10.38 8.79
N ALA A 283 5.69 11.14 7.89
CA ALA A 283 6.18 11.37 6.52
C ALA A 283 6.49 12.85 6.22
N GLY A 284 6.41 13.73 7.21
CA GLY A 284 6.65 15.16 7.01
C GLY A 284 6.23 16.01 8.19
N TRP A 285 6.29 17.32 8.00
CA TRP A 285 5.92 18.33 8.98
C TRP A 285 5.49 19.62 8.30
N GLY A 286 4.91 20.53 9.09
CA GLY A 286 4.65 21.89 8.67
C GLY A 286 4.27 22.79 9.82
N GLU A 287 3.76 23.96 9.46
CA GLU A 287 3.17 24.96 10.34
C GLU A 287 1.85 25.43 9.73
N THR A 288 0.90 25.87 10.55
CA THR A 288 -0.34 26.50 10.08
C THR A 288 -0.17 28.02 9.99
N PRO A 289 -1.09 28.77 9.35
CA PRO A 289 -1.00 30.24 9.30
C PRO A 289 -0.97 30.91 10.68
N SER A 290 -1.55 30.29 11.71
CA SER A 290 -1.51 30.78 13.09
C SER A 290 -0.22 30.42 13.85
N GLY A 291 0.70 29.69 13.23
CA GLY A 291 1.97 29.26 13.82
C GLY A 291 1.93 27.89 14.50
N LEU A 292 0.86 27.11 14.32
CA LEU A 292 0.75 25.79 14.95
C LEU A 292 1.57 24.76 14.18
N LYS A 293 2.68 24.31 14.76
CA LYS A 293 3.55 23.28 14.20
C LYS A 293 2.90 21.91 14.26
N TYR A 294 3.03 21.13 13.18
CA TYR A 294 2.51 19.77 13.10
C TYR A 294 3.44 18.78 12.41
N TRP A 295 3.24 17.50 12.71
CA TRP A 295 3.68 16.34 11.96
C TRP A 295 2.63 15.95 10.92
N VAL A 296 3.06 15.37 9.79
CA VAL A 296 2.21 14.71 8.79
C VAL A 296 2.34 13.21 8.98
N ILE A 297 1.25 12.53 9.32
CA ILE A 297 1.28 11.13 9.75
C ILE A 297 0.27 10.30 8.96
N ARG A 298 0.68 9.14 8.47
CA ARG A 298 -0.21 8.13 7.86
C ARG A 298 -0.69 7.16 8.92
N ASN A 299 -2.00 7.00 9.03
CA ASN A 299 -2.63 5.98 9.87
C ASN A 299 -2.97 4.72 9.04
N SER A 300 -3.34 3.64 9.70
CA SER A 300 -3.63 2.32 9.11
C SER A 300 -5.08 1.89 9.30
N TRP A 301 -6.01 2.86 9.38
CA TRP A 301 -7.44 2.62 9.63
C TRP A 301 -8.33 2.88 8.41
N GLY A 302 -7.73 2.94 7.21
CA GLY A 302 -8.42 3.20 5.95
C GLY A 302 -8.64 4.69 5.65
N THR A 303 -8.90 4.97 4.38
CA THR A 303 -9.02 6.36 3.87
C THR A 303 -10.26 7.10 4.35
N TYR A 304 -11.24 6.41 4.94
CA TYR A 304 -12.42 7.04 5.51
C TYR A 304 -12.15 7.71 6.86
N TRP A 305 -11.06 7.36 7.53
CA TRP A 305 -10.69 7.94 8.81
C TRP A 305 -9.77 9.16 8.62
N GLY A 306 -9.96 10.19 9.43
CA GLY A 306 -9.14 11.41 9.40
C GLY A 306 -9.19 12.14 8.05
N SER A 307 -8.04 12.64 7.60
CA SER A 307 -7.88 13.32 6.32
C SER A 307 -7.41 12.33 5.25
N ALA A 308 -8.35 11.54 4.71
CA ALA A 308 -8.07 10.50 3.72
C ALA A 308 -7.11 9.39 4.23
N GLY A 309 -7.20 9.02 5.52
CA GLY A 309 -6.30 8.05 6.17
C GLY A 309 -5.07 8.68 6.82
N TRP A 310 -4.92 10.00 6.70
CA TRP A 310 -3.82 10.77 7.27
C TRP A 310 -4.29 11.67 8.40
N LEU A 311 -3.34 12.14 9.19
CA LEU A 311 -3.58 13.17 10.20
C LEU A 311 -2.45 14.20 10.25
N LYS A 312 -2.76 15.33 10.88
CA LYS A 312 -1.76 16.26 11.38
C LYS A 312 -1.81 16.24 12.91
N LEU A 313 -0.66 16.10 13.55
CA LEU A 313 -0.54 16.09 15.02
C LEU A 313 0.39 17.22 15.46
N ARG A 314 0.05 17.91 16.54
CA ARG A 314 0.90 18.97 17.09
C ARG A 314 2.33 18.47 17.34
N ARG A 315 3.31 19.21 16.83
CA ARG A 315 4.75 18.91 16.88
C ARG A 315 5.48 19.83 17.87
N GLY A 316 6.60 19.34 18.41
CA GLY A 316 7.53 20.04 19.29
C GLY A 316 7.15 20.02 20.77
N VAL A 317 6.12 19.25 21.12
CA VAL A 317 5.59 19.11 22.49
C VAL A 317 5.40 17.65 22.90
N ASN A 318 5.88 16.70 22.10
CA ASN A 318 5.74 15.25 22.34
C ASN A 318 4.29 14.82 22.66
N GLN A 319 3.31 15.43 21.99
CA GLN A 319 1.90 15.10 22.19
C GLN A 319 1.68 13.62 21.84
N MET A 320 0.92 12.88 22.65
CA MET A 320 0.68 11.44 22.46
C MET A 320 1.97 10.59 22.40
N LEU A 321 3.07 11.07 23.01
CA LEU A 321 4.40 10.45 22.98
C LEU A 321 5.00 10.29 21.56
N SER A 322 4.48 11.05 20.59
CA SER A 322 4.84 10.97 19.17
C SER A 322 6.31 11.20 18.85
N GLU A 323 7.07 11.84 19.75
CA GLU A 323 8.48 12.17 19.59
C GLU A 323 9.38 11.34 20.51
N SER A 324 8.81 10.34 21.22
CA SER A 324 9.51 9.57 22.24
C SER A 324 10.23 8.35 21.70
N GLN A 325 9.63 7.66 20.72
CA GLN A 325 10.20 6.45 20.11
C GLN A 325 9.81 6.38 18.63
N CYS A 326 10.81 6.53 17.78
CA CYS A 326 10.69 6.26 16.36
C CYS A 326 11.82 5.34 15.90
N ASP A 327 11.54 4.56 14.86
CA ASP A 327 12.45 3.62 14.24
C ASP A 327 12.53 3.91 12.73
N TRP A 328 13.72 3.73 12.18
CA TRP A 328 14.02 3.92 10.77
C TRP A 328 14.83 2.73 10.25
N ALA A 329 14.78 2.53 8.93
CA ALA A 329 15.53 1.49 8.25
C ALA A 329 15.89 1.91 6.83
N VAL A 330 16.97 1.35 6.28
CA VAL A 330 17.37 1.51 4.88
C VAL A 330 16.97 0.25 4.13
N PRO A 331 15.93 0.30 3.28
CA PRO A 331 15.49 -0.86 2.53
C PRO A 331 16.58 -1.39 1.59
N THR A 332 16.55 -2.70 1.38
CA THR A 332 17.24 -3.37 0.28
C THR A 332 16.22 -4.17 -0.51
N PHE A 333 16.54 -4.43 -1.76
CA PHE A 333 15.72 -5.27 -2.61
C PHE A 333 16.62 -6.07 -3.53
N ASP A 334 16.17 -7.27 -3.88
CA ASP A 334 16.73 -8.00 -5.03
C ASP A 334 16.66 -7.12 -6.27
N ASP A 335 17.37 -7.52 -7.33
CA ASP A 335 17.52 -6.77 -8.57
C ASP A 335 16.19 -6.65 -9.36
N LEU A 336 15.26 -5.88 -8.77
CA LEU A 336 13.91 -5.61 -9.23
C LEU A 336 13.99 -4.93 -10.60
N ASP A 337 14.97 -4.06 -10.79
CA ASP A 337 15.17 -3.40 -12.07
C ASP A 337 15.61 -4.41 -13.14
N SER A 338 16.53 -5.35 -12.86
CA SER A 338 16.80 -6.46 -13.80
C SER A 338 15.60 -7.36 -14.07
N VAL A 339 14.75 -7.62 -13.07
CA VAL A 339 13.46 -8.33 -13.24
C VAL A 339 12.57 -7.58 -14.23
N LEU A 340 12.44 -6.26 -14.06
CA LEU A 340 11.62 -5.43 -14.94
C LEU A 340 12.20 -5.30 -16.35
N GLU A 341 13.52 -5.33 -16.49
CA GLU A 341 14.23 -5.16 -17.77
C GLU A 341 14.36 -6.45 -18.60
N GLY A 342 13.98 -7.60 -18.05
CA GLY A 342 13.85 -8.83 -18.84
C GLY A 342 14.12 -10.14 -18.12
N ARG A 343 14.52 -10.11 -16.83
CA ARG A 343 14.63 -11.34 -16.04
C ARG A 343 13.23 -11.85 -15.70
N VAL A 344 12.85 -12.95 -16.35
CA VAL A 344 11.61 -13.68 -16.04
C VAL A 344 11.79 -14.45 -14.73
N LEU A 345 11.00 -14.09 -13.70
CA LEU A 345 11.02 -14.77 -12.40
C LEU A 345 10.43 -16.17 -12.44
N GLY A 346 9.40 -16.40 -13.27
CA GLY A 346 8.75 -17.70 -13.37
C GLY A 346 7.51 -17.69 -14.27
N SER A 347 6.91 -18.87 -14.44
CA SER A 347 5.61 -19.06 -15.08
C SER A 347 4.51 -19.28 -14.03
N TYR A 348 3.26 -19.44 -14.47
CA TYR A 348 2.07 -19.58 -13.61
C TYR A 348 2.24 -20.54 -12.42
N ALA A 349 2.98 -21.63 -12.59
CA ALA A 349 3.21 -22.65 -11.57
C ALA A 349 4.50 -22.46 -10.74
N GLY A 350 5.15 -21.30 -10.82
CA GLY A 350 6.50 -21.10 -10.27
C GLY A 350 7.55 -22.02 -10.94
N LEU A 351 7.21 -22.57 -12.12
CA LEU A 351 8.11 -23.42 -12.88
C LEU A 351 9.02 -22.56 -13.74
N PHE A 352 10.33 -22.83 -13.67
CA PHE A 352 11.34 -22.21 -14.51
C PHE A 352 11.04 -22.39 -16.00
N ARG A 353 11.59 -21.47 -16.79
CA ARG A 353 11.85 -21.71 -18.22
C ARG A 353 12.54 -23.06 -18.36
N THR A 354 11.99 -23.95 -19.19
CA THR A 354 12.70 -25.19 -19.58
C THR A 354 14.00 -24.79 -20.30
N LYS A 355 15.03 -25.64 -20.30
CA LYS A 355 16.29 -25.40 -21.05
C LYS A 355 16.05 -24.95 -22.50
N ALA A 356 14.96 -25.41 -23.12
CA ALA A 356 14.54 -25.00 -24.46
C ALA A 356 14.16 -23.52 -24.56
N SER A 357 13.49 -22.97 -23.54
CA SER A 357 13.13 -21.56 -23.49
C SER A 357 14.27 -20.62 -23.06
N GLU A 358 15.29 -21.13 -22.36
CA GLU A 358 16.56 -20.41 -22.15
C GLU A 358 17.37 -20.32 -23.45
N ALA A 359 17.46 -21.43 -24.19
CA ALA A 359 18.11 -21.45 -25.51
C ALA A 359 17.44 -20.48 -26.50
N LEU A 360 16.10 -20.46 -26.55
CA LEU A 360 15.34 -19.55 -27.40
C LEU A 360 15.54 -18.08 -27.02
N ALA A 361 15.59 -17.77 -25.72
CA ALA A 361 15.85 -16.41 -25.24
C ALA A 361 17.27 -15.94 -25.59
N SER A 362 18.28 -16.83 -25.51
CA SER A 362 19.65 -16.53 -25.93
C SER A 362 19.79 -16.29 -27.44
N GLN A 363 18.97 -16.97 -28.25
CA GLN A 363 18.93 -16.78 -29.70
C GLN A 363 18.26 -15.46 -30.09
N LEU A 364 17.23 -15.04 -29.34
CA LEU A 364 16.54 -13.77 -29.56
C LEU A 364 17.34 -12.55 -29.08
N SER A 365 18.15 -12.68 -28.03
CA SER A 365 19.04 -11.61 -27.56
C SER A 365 20.31 -11.45 -28.41
N ALA A 366 20.64 -12.43 -29.24
CA ALA A 366 21.73 -12.37 -30.22
C ALA A 366 21.33 -11.66 -31.54
N VAL A 367 20.06 -11.30 -31.70
CA VAL A 367 19.62 -10.47 -32.84
C VAL A 367 20.05 -9.02 -32.59
N PRO A 368 20.83 -8.38 -33.48
CA PRO A 368 21.28 -7.01 -33.27
C PRO A 368 20.07 -6.08 -33.13
N LYS A 369 20.02 -5.27 -32.08
CA LYS A 369 19.04 -4.18 -31.98
C LYS A 369 19.31 -3.21 -33.15
N ALA A 370 18.33 -3.04 -34.03
CA ALA A 370 18.39 -2.04 -35.09
C ALA A 370 18.68 -0.66 -34.48
N THR A 371 19.78 -0.03 -34.89
CA THR A 371 20.16 1.30 -34.44
C THR A 371 19.26 2.35 -35.10
N ALA A 372 19.08 3.48 -34.42
CA ALA A 372 18.14 4.54 -34.79
C ALA A 372 18.47 5.30 -36.09
N GLU A 373 19.50 4.90 -36.84
CA GLU A 373 19.94 5.57 -38.08
C GLU A 373 19.25 5.06 -39.35
N ASP A 374 18.52 3.94 -39.30
CA ASP A 374 17.96 3.30 -40.52
C ASP A 374 16.57 3.82 -40.94
N ARG A 375 16.15 5.01 -40.48
CA ARG A 375 14.84 5.61 -40.78
C ARG A 375 14.85 6.69 -41.87
N SER A 376 15.93 6.86 -42.63
CA SER A 376 15.99 7.84 -43.72
C SER A 376 16.09 7.19 -45.11
N ALA A 377 15.10 6.41 -45.50
CA ALA A 377 14.87 6.09 -46.91
C ALA A 377 13.38 5.82 -47.14
N ALA A 378 12.60 6.88 -47.32
CA ALA A 378 11.26 6.73 -47.91
C ALA A 378 11.43 6.47 -49.42
N PRO A 379 10.92 5.37 -49.98
CA PRO A 379 11.04 5.12 -51.40
C PRO A 379 10.08 6.03 -52.17
N THR A 380 10.62 6.77 -53.12
CA THR A 380 9.90 7.52 -54.15
C THR A 380 8.96 6.60 -54.92
N LEU A 381 7.67 6.93 -54.92
CA LEU A 381 6.64 6.32 -55.78
C LEU A 381 6.95 6.66 -57.25
N ALA A 382 7.39 5.67 -58.02
CA ALA A 382 7.42 5.72 -59.48
C ALA A 382 6.29 4.86 -60.03
N GLN A 383 5.41 5.49 -60.80
CA GLN A 383 4.39 4.85 -61.62
C GLN A 383 5.05 4.13 -62.81
N GLY A 384 4.63 2.90 -63.12
CA GLY A 384 5.10 2.21 -64.32
C GLY A 384 4.50 0.82 -64.56
N ALA A 385 3.48 0.80 -65.43
CA ALA A 385 3.14 -0.20 -66.44
C ALA A 385 2.81 -1.68 -66.06
N ALA A 386 1.75 -2.15 -66.72
CA ALA A 386 1.17 -3.49 -66.70
C ALA A 386 2.03 -4.55 -67.43
N GLY A 387 1.86 -5.82 -67.02
CA GLY A 387 2.36 -7.00 -67.72
C GLY A 387 1.89 -8.30 -67.05
N GLU A 388 1.25 -9.17 -67.82
CA GLU A 388 0.52 -10.38 -67.42
C GLU A 388 1.42 -11.59 -67.08
N GLY A 389 0.87 -12.50 -66.25
CA GLY A 389 1.00 -13.96 -66.42
C GLY A 389 2.11 -14.72 -65.68
N TRP A 390 1.75 -15.48 -64.63
CA TRP A 390 1.71 -16.96 -64.65
C TRP A 390 1.37 -17.58 -63.29
N SER A 391 0.70 -18.73 -63.38
CA SER A 391 0.04 -19.54 -62.37
C SER A 391 0.95 -20.51 -61.60
N SER A 392 0.55 -20.82 -60.35
CA SER A 392 0.31 -22.17 -59.76
C SER A 392 1.03 -22.52 -58.43
N ALA A 393 0.29 -22.32 -57.32
CA ALA A 393 0.04 -23.18 -56.13
C ALA A 393 1.18 -23.79 -55.26
N PRO A 394 0.92 -24.21 -53.99
CA PRO A 394 -0.19 -23.90 -53.06
C PRO A 394 0.26 -23.34 -51.69
N ALA A 395 -0.73 -22.83 -50.96
CA ALA A 395 -0.65 -22.15 -49.68
C ALA A 395 -0.27 -23.06 -48.50
N VAL A 396 0.62 -22.54 -47.63
CA VAL A 396 0.63 -22.83 -46.19
C VAL A 396 0.46 -21.49 -45.49
N ALA A 397 -0.78 -21.15 -45.13
CA ALA A 397 -1.11 -19.92 -44.43
C ALA A 397 -0.87 -20.10 -42.92
N LEU A 398 0.16 -19.43 -42.40
CA LEU A 398 0.32 -19.11 -40.98
C LEU A 398 0.09 -17.60 -40.83
N SER A 399 -1.13 -17.28 -40.40
CA SER A 399 -1.61 -15.92 -40.20
C SER A 399 -0.98 -15.28 -38.96
N PHE A 400 -0.04 -14.35 -39.15
CA PHE A 400 0.29 -13.35 -38.13
C PHE A 400 -0.32 -12.02 -38.57
N ALA A 401 -1.48 -11.68 -38.02
CA ALA A 401 -2.05 -10.34 -38.13
C ALA A 401 -1.61 -9.52 -36.92
N ALA A 402 -0.59 -8.67 -37.11
CA ALA A 402 -0.31 -7.54 -36.22
C ALA A 402 -0.95 -6.29 -36.84
N GLY A 403 -2.06 -5.85 -36.26
CA GLY A 403 -2.72 -4.59 -36.62
C GLY A 403 -2.03 -3.42 -35.92
N ALA A 404 -1.36 -2.57 -36.69
CA ALA A 404 -1.03 -1.20 -36.31
C ALA A 404 -1.94 -0.25 -37.12
N ALA A 405 -2.86 0.43 -36.46
CA ALA A 405 -3.64 1.52 -37.04
C ALA A 405 -3.07 2.86 -36.54
N VAL A 406 -2.69 3.69 -37.50
CA VAL A 406 -2.08 5.02 -37.35
C VAL A 406 -3.16 6.09 -37.13
N ALA A 407 -2.87 7.01 -36.22
CA ALA A 407 -3.60 8.27 -36.03
C ALA A 407 -3.14 9.34 -37.02
N LEU A 408 -4.08 10.18 -37.50
CA LEU A 408 -3.80 11.39 -38.27
C LEU A 408 -4.79 12.49 -37.90
N ALA A 409 -4.32 13.52 -37.20
CA ALA A 409 -4.82 14.89 -37.28
C ALA A 409 -3.72 15.85 -36.79
N ALA A 410 -3.48 16.89 -37.59
CA ALA A 410 -2.26 17.68 -37.60
C ALA A 410 -2.27 18.91 -36.68
N ALA A 411 -1.03 19.33 -36.38
CA ALA A 411 -0.52 20.51 -35.67
C ALA A 411 -1.22 21.87 -35.89
N ARG A 412 -1.07 22.75 -34.88
CA ARG A 412 -0.37 24.06 -34.98
C ARG A 412 -0.40 24.83 -33.65
N PHE A 413 0.76 25.05 -33.02
CA PHE A 413 1.31 26.39 -32.76
C PHE A 413 2.70 26.27 -32.12
N ALA A 414 3.69 26.91 -32.74
CA ALA A 414 5.03 27.06 -32.21
C ALA A 414 5.15 28.43 -31.51
N GLY A 415 5.80 28.47 -30.34
CA GLY A 415 6.09 29.70 -29.62
C GLY A 415 7.20 29.48 -28.58
N ARG A 416 8.43 29.81 -28.99
CA ARG A 416 9.68 29.99 -28.23
C ARG A 416 9.55 30.25 -26.72
N VAL A 417 10.34 29.56 -25.89
CA VAL A 417 11.22 30.17 -24.84
C VAL A 417 12.47 29.30 -24.63
N LYS A 418 13.61 29.98 -24.43
CA LYS A 418 14.99 29.50 -24.25
C LYS A 418 15.25 28.92 -22.84
N SER A 419 16.29 28.08 -22.80
CA SER A 419 17.26 27.85 -21.70
C SER A 419 16.77 27.39 -20.33
N LEU A 420 17.23 26.22 -19.89
CA LEU A 420 18.26 26.13 -18.85
C LEU A 420 18.81 24.69 -18.80
N TRP A 421 20.13 24.61 -18.82
CA TRP A 421 20.94 23.40 -18.67
C TRP A 421 21.47 23.37 -17.22
N GLN A 422 21.68 22.14 -16.71
CA GLN A 422 22.42 21.69 -15.50
C GLN A 422 21.63 21.51 -14.18
N PRO A 423 22.10 20.63 -13.26
CA PRO A 423 22.78 19.31 -13.39
C PRO A 423 22.11 18.23 -12.47
N PRO A 424 22.62 16.97 -12.36
CA PRO A 424 21.89 15.87 -11.73
C PRO A 424 22.00 15.87 -10.20
N LEU A 425 20.92 15.47 -9.54
CA LEU A 425 20.85 15.25 -8.09
C LEU A 425 21.61 13.98 -7.70
N LEU A 426 22.31 14.10 -6.58
CA LEU A 426 23.35 13.23 -6.03
C LEU A 426 22.87 11.82 -5.68
N GLY A 427 23.75 10.86 -6.01
CA GLY A 427 24.27 9.80 -5.13
C GLY A 427 23.37 8.63 -4.82
#